data_AF-A0A957J6Q2-F1
#
_entry.id   AF-A0A957J6Q2-F1
#
_cell.length_a   1.000
_cell.length_b   1.000
_cell.length_c   1.000
_cell.angle_alpha   90.00
_cell.angle_beta   90.00
_cell.angle_gamma   90.00
#
_symmetry.space_group_name_H-M   'P 1'
#
loop_
_entity.id
_entity.type
_entity.pdbx_description
1 polymer ?
#
loop_
_entity_poly.entity_id
_entity_poly.type
_entity_poly.pdbx_seq_one_letter_code
_entity_poly.pdbx_strand_id
1 'polypeptide(L)'
;ISDYLGLGGNLLISGQNVGAYDGGGFDVQYWWHNLLGAYFNGETAVSNPLTGTPNTLFTGINPTLNSPDSAQNQTTPDQSNPRPTSLSQPTFQYANGLSGGLYTSHCQPFHIAYFGFGLEGISINERNQILDRSFASFALPPQNSGARWEPAALDDFAIAGSQMVYTLTLRNMSETLTDTFNLSITNGSWPSEIMTQTLKLGTCQAGQTVLRVDVPTGLPKDFTHDIKLTAVSTNYPATNAQFNLHHKIPGGILLVDDDRWYNQEETFSAMLDAMNLTYDIWDIGWDNNVRDSPPQEILDAYDIILWYTAYDWFAPVTAVENQRLTQYLEQGGRLFLSSQDFLYYHHNTKLAQHYLGVTDYVESIDPNSVYGAGSPYLAPDLAGPLSLDYPPYQNNSDGIMSRSGSQPYLWLDKGMAGGTATAGANWRTIFLSFPIEKLTPSARTIMMNNIVGWLSDLGNSTFIVDRPTSLLGEPRTYTITLQNLSQAITNQVKITNTLPAGLQILPGTIRGGALFSPAVNQLTWGGSLPPHGQH
;
A
#
# COMPACT_ATOMS: atom_id res chain seq x y z
N ILE A 1 -8.76 35.48 -9.29
CA ILE A 1 -7.41 34.90 -9.49
C ILE A 1 -7.27 34.30 -10.89
N SER A 2 -8.13 33.36 -11.29
CA SER A 2 -8.03 32.67 -12.58
C SER A 2 -7.95 33.60 -13.80
N ASP A 3 -8.80 34.63 -13.88
CA ASP A 3 -8.77 35.58 -15.01
C ASP A 3 -7.45 36.36 -15.10
N TYR A 4 -6.92 36.79 -13.95
CA TYR A 4 -5.64 37.50 -13.89
C TYR A 4 -4.47 36.62 -14.37
N LEU A 5 -4.44 35.36 -13.94
CA LEU A 5 -3.44 34.39 -14.39
C LEU A 5 -3.63 34.02 -15.87
N GLY A 6 -4.86 33.85 -16.32
CA GLY A 6 -5.19 33.56 -17.72
C GLY A 6 -4.77 34.66 -18.71
N LEU A 7 -4.62 35.89 -18.23
CA LEU A 7 -4.07 37.03 -18.98
C LEU A 7 -2.53 37.17 -18.85
N GLY A 8 -1.86 36.20 -18.21
CA GLY A 8 -0.41 36.17 -18.01
C GLY A 8 0.09 36.96 -16.79
N GLY A 9 -0.78 37.25 -15.83
CA GLY A 9 -0.37 37.87 -14.56
C GLY A 9 0.42 36.90 -13.68
N ASN A 10 1.34 37.42 -12.88
CA ASN A 10 2.11 36.63 -11.90
C ASN A 10 1.54 36.79 -10.49
N LEU A 11 1.44 35.69 -9.74
CA LEU A 11 0.85 35.64 -8.40
C LEU A 11 1.88 35.14 -7.38
N LEU A 12 2.00 35.85 -6.26
CA LEU A 12 2.56 35.31 -5.02
C LEU A 12 1.44 35.32 -3.98
N ILE A 13 1.21 34.17 -3.35
CA ILE A 13 0.20 34.01 -2.30
C ILE A 13 0.77 33.19 -1.14
N SER A 14 0.56 33.67 0.09
CA SER A 14 1.06 33.03 1.30
C SER A 14 0.03 33.07 2.41
N GLY A 15 -0.03 32.00 3.20
CA GLY A 15 -0.91 31.89 4.36
C GLY A 15 -1.14 30.44 4.76
N GLN A 16 -1.35 30.20 6.05
CA GLN A 16 -1.47 28.86 6.61
C GLN A 16 -2.76 28.09 6.28
N ASN A 17 -3.77 28.76 5.72
CA ASN A 17 -5.07 28.14 5.42
C ASN A 17 -5.50 28.33 3.97
N VAL A 18 -4.62 28.80 3.09
CA VAL A 18 -4.99 29.03 1.68
C VAL A 18 -5.34 27.69 1.04
N GLY A 19 -4.54 26.65 1.28
CA GLY A 19 -4.82 25.29 0.83
C GLY A 19 -6.04 24.69 1.50
N ALA A 20 -6.22 24.91 2.81
CA ALA A 20 -7.40 24.42 3.52
C ALA A 20 -8.73 24.94 2.91
N TYR A 21 -8.79 26.22 2.53
CA TYR A 21 -10.00 26.81 1.95
C TYR A 21 -10.13 26.64 0.44
N ASP A 22 -9.04 26.73 -0.31
CA ASP A 22 -9.09 26.72 -1.78
C ASP A 22 -8.79 25.34 -2.38
N GLY A 23 -8.12 24.48 -1.61
CA GLY A 23 -7.71 23.14 -2.00
C GLY A 23 -8.44 22.01 -1.27
N GLY A 24 -9.09 22.29 -0.14
CA GLY A 24 -9.82 21.32 0.68
C GLY A 24 -11.32 21.27 0.40
N GLY A 25 -11.93 20.10 0.66
CA GLY A 25 -13.39 19.91 0.61
C GLY A 25 -13.97 19.69 -0.79
N PHE A 26 -15.30 19.84 -0.91
CA PHE A 26 -16.04 19.60 -2.17
C PHE A 26 -15.90 20.75 -3.19
N ASP A 27 -15.58 21.97 -2.74
CA ASP A 27 -15.54 23.18 -3.57
C ASP A 27 -14.10 23.64 -3.89
N VAL A 28 -13.27 22.70 -4.35
CA VAL A 28 -11.88 22.98 -4.75
C VAL A 28 -11.82 24.04 -5.85
N GLN A 29 -11.03 25.09 -5.63
CA GLN A 29 -10.93 26.22 -6.54
C GLN A 29 -10.14 25.87 -7.81
N TYR A 30 -10.61 26.37 -8.95
CA TYR A 30 -9.97 26.11 -10.25
C TYR A 30 -8.49 26.55 -10.31
N TRP A 31 -8.16 27.70 -9.72
CA TRP A 31 -6.78 28.20 -9.74
C TRP A 31 -5.84 27.27 -8.94
N TRP A 32 -6.31 26.69 -7.84
CA TRP A 32 -5.57 25.73 -7.04
C TRP A 32 -5.38 24.42 -7.81
N HIS A 33 -6.48 23.86 -8.31
CA HIS A 33 -6.49 22.52 -8.90
C HIS A 33 -5.88 22.45 -10.31
N ASN A 34 -6.12 23.46 -11.16
CA ASN A 34 -5.72 23.44 -12.58
C ASN A 34 -4.52 24.34 -12.90
N LEU A 35 -4.41 25.51 -12.26
CA LEU A 35 -3.35 26.48 -12.61
C LEU A 35 -2.10 26.26 -11.75
N LEU A 36 -2.26 26.19 -10.43
CA LEU A 36 -1.21 25.76 -9.51
C LEU A 36 -0.98 24.25 -9.60
N GLY A 37 -1.98 23.47 -10.00
CA GLY A 37 -1.85 22.02 -10.14
C GLY A 37 -1.47 21.38 -8.81
N ALA A 38 -2.19 21.68 -7.74
CA ALA A 38 -1.91 21.27 -6.37
C ALA A 38 -2.93 20.27 -5.81
N TYR A 39 -2.46 19.34 -4.99
CA TYR A 39 -3.25 18.60 -4.02
C TYR A 39 -3.05 19.20 -2.64
N PHE A 40 -4.15 19.37 -1.90
CA PHE A 40 -4.11 19.69 -0.48
C PHE A 40 -4.04 18.38 0.31
N ASN A 41 -3.04 18.26 1.18
CA ASN A 41 -2.78 17.05 1.96
C ASN A 41 -3.13 17.21 3.44
N GLY A 42 -3.70 18.36 3.84
CA GLY A 42 -4.07 18.66 5.22
C GLY A 42 -3.26 19.79 5.81
N GLU A 43 -3.44 20.02 7.11
CA GLU A 43 -2.67 20.98 7.90
C GLU A 43 -1.72 20.22 8.83
N THR A 44 -0.58 20.83 9.15
CA THR A 44 0.36 20.31 10.16
C THR A 44 0.44 21.23 11.37
N ALA A 45 0.79 20.68 12.53
CA ALA A 45 1.34 21.50 13.60
C ALA A 45 2.64 22.19 13.14
N VAL A 46 2.96 23.32 13.77
CA VAL A 46 4.19 24.07 13.48
C VAL A 46 5.41 23.18 13.72
N SER A 47 6.16 22.92 12.64
CA SER A 47 7.45 22.21 12.68
C SER A 47 8.58 23.14 12.28
N ASN A 48 9.72 23.08 12.98
CA ASN A 48 10.86 23.95 12.74
C ASN A 48 12.18 23.17 12.63
N PRO A 49 13.09 23.53 11.69
CA PRO A 49 12.88 24.42 10.53
C PRO A 49 12.24 23.68 9.33
N LEU A 50 11.60 24.42 8.41
CA LEU A 50 11.30 23.90 7.07
C LEU A 50 12.60 23.85 6.26
N THR A 51 12.65 22.96 5.26
CA THR A 51 13.81 22.86 4.36
C THR A 51 13.44 23.27 2.95
N GLY A 52 14.20 24.19 2.34
CA GLY A 52 14.04 24.54 0.94
C GLY A 52 14.34 23.35 0.03
N THR A 53 13.41 23.00 -0.86
CA THR A 53 13.50 21.79 -1.68
C THR A 53 14.78 21.80 -2.54
N PRO A 54 15.62 20.75 -2.51
CA PRO A 54 16.84 20.69 -3.31
C PRO A 54 16.59 20.83 -4.82
N ASN A 55 17.51 21.49 -5.52
CA ASN A 55 17.46 21.74 -6.97
C ASN A 55 16.23 22.54 -7.47
N THR A 56 15.58 23.29 -6.57
CA THR A 56 14.48 24.21 -6.89
C THR A 56 14.82 25.66 -6.54
N LEU A 57 13.88 26.58 -6.81
CA LEU A 57 14.03 28.02 -6.61
C LEU A 57 14.51 28.43 -5.20
N PHE A 58 14.06 27.73 -4.16
CA PHE A 58 14.34 28.09 -2.76
C PHE A 58 15.37 27.18 -2.07
N THR A 59 16.13 26.41 -2.84
CA THR A 59 17.23 25.58 -2.32
C THR A 59 18.12 26.38 -1.36
N GLY A 60 18.39 25.80 -0.18
CA GLY A 60 19.28 26.37 0.84
C GLY A 60 18.65 27.42 1.76
N ILE A 61 17.36 27.74 1.61
CA ILE A 61 16.61 28.56 2.57
C ILE A 61 15.86 27.63 3.52
N ASN A 62 16.06 27.78 4.84
CA ASN A 62 15.44 26.90 5.84
C ASN A 62 14.59 27.70 6.83
N PRO A 63 13.39 28.16 6.43
CA PRO A 63 12.62 29.07 7.25
C PRO A 63 12.21 28.45 8.58
N THR A 64 12.30 29.24 9.64
CA THR A 64 11.77 28.88 10.96
C THR A 64 10.47 29.63 11.19
N LEU A 65 9.37 28.89 11.29
CA LEU A 65 8.05 29.42 11.64
C LEU A 65 8.05 29.88 13.10
N ASN A 66 7.39 31.00 13.35
CA ASN A 66 7.29 31.64 14.65
C ASN A 66 8.65 31.95 15.29
N SER A 67 9.63 32.37 14.49
CA SER A 67 10.89 32.89 15.03
C SER A 67 10.64 34.13 15.91
N PRO A 68 11.55 34.47 16.86
CA PRO A 68 11.36 35.60 17.77
C PRO A 68 11.12 36.95 17.07
N ASP A 69 11.66 37.12 15.86
CA ASP A 69 11.54 38.33 15.03
C ASP A 69 10.37 38.28 14.02
N SER A 70 9.52 37.26 14.09
CA SER A 70 8.31 37.10 13.28
C SER A 70 7.04 37.55 14.01
N ALA A 71 5.89 37.47 13.35
CA ALA A 71 4.58 37.70 13.97
C ALA A 71 4.17 36.59 14.96
N GLN A 72 4.85 35.43 14.96
CA GLN A 72 4.57 34.30 15.84
C GLN A 72 3.11 33.81 15.81
N ASN A 73 2.49 33.86 14.63
CA ASN A 73 1.06 33.63 14.43
C ASN A 73 0.75 32.37 13.61
N GLN A 74 1.73 31.51 13.34
CA GLN A 74 1.51 30.26 12.61
C GLN A 74 1.01 29.17 13.57
N THR A 75 -0.07 28.47 13.23
CA THR A 75 -0.60 27.37 14.05
C THR A 75 -0.79 26.08 13.28
N THR A 76 -1.40 26.18 12.10
CA THR A 76 -1.79 25.03 11.26
C THR A 76 -1.38 25.24 9.80
N PRO A 77 -0.08 25.35 9.47
CA PRO A 77 0.34 25.49 8.07
C PRO A 77 -0.21 24.40 7.13
N ASP A 78 -0.55 24.80 5.91
CA ASP A 78 -1.01 23.91 4.85
C ASP A 78 0.11 22.98 4.37
N GLN A 79 -0.24 21.73 4.12
CA GLN A 79 0.59 20.74 3.44
C GLN A 79 0.00 20.46 2.06
N SER A 80 0.85 20.42 1.05
CA SER A 80 0.43 20.23 -0.34
C SER A 80 1.45 19.45 -1.15
N ASN A 81 1.03 18.93 -2.29
CA ASN A 81 1.89 18.32 -3.29
C ASN A 81 1.46 18.73 -4.71
N PRO A 82 2.37 18.71 -5.70
CA PRO A 82 1.98 18.82 -7.10
C PRO A 82 1.06 17.66 -7.49
N ARG A 83 0.04 17.93 -8.30
CA ARG A 83 -0.78 16.89 -8.93
C ARG A 83 0.04 16.09 -9.95
N PRO A 84 -0.30 14.81 -10.18
CA PRO A 84 0.22 14.02 -11.28
C PRO A 84 0.15 14.80 -12.59
N THR A 85 1.21 14.75 -13.38
CA THR A 85 1.38 15.48 -14.66
C THR A 85 1.52 17.00 -14.57
N SER A 86 1.34 17.61 -13.39
CA SER A 86 1.61 19.04 -13.20
C SER A 86 3.11 19.35 -13.41
N LEU A 87 3.39 20.55 -13.91
CA LEU A 87 4.74 21.11 -14.02
C LEU A 87 5.17 21.87 -12.77
N SER A 88 4.28 21.97 -11.77
CA SER A 88 4.57 22.62 -10.49
C SER A 88 5.63 21.86 -9.70
N GLN A 89 6.45 22.62 -8.99
CA GLN A 89 7.56 22.11 -8.18
C GLN A 89 7.35 22.45 -6.70
N PRO A 90 7.66 21.52 -5.78
CA PRO A 90 7.64 21.80 -4.35
C PRO A 90 8.71 22.84 -3.97
N THR A 91 8.37 23.81 -3.14
CA THR A 91 9.28 24.92 -2.77
C THR A 91 9.96 24.72 -1.42
N PHE A 92 9.20 24.26 -0.42
CA PHE A 92 9.66 23.94 0.92
C PHE A 92 9.11 22.59 1.35
N GLN A 93 9.82 21.87 2.21
CA GLN A 93 9.42 20.57 2.75
C GLN A 93 9.35 20.63 4.28
N TYR A 94 8.31 19.99 4.81
CA TYR A 94 8.17 19.67 6.22
C TYR A 94 8.94 18.39 6.56
N ALA A 95 9.09 18.09 7.87
CA ALA A 95 9.78 16.91 8.34
C ALA A 95 9.13 15.58 7.90
N ASN A 96 7.84 15.59 7.58
CA ASN A 96 7.10 14.44 7.04
C ASN A 96 7.23 14.29 5.52
N GLY A 97 8.03 15.14 4.85
CA GLY A 97 8.27 15.09 3.41
C GLY A 97 7.24 15.83 2.55
N LEU A 98 6.08 16.22 3.11
CA LEU A 98 5.07 17.00 2.39
C LEU A 98 5.53 18.44 2.15
N SER A 99 5.00 19.08 1.11
CA SER A 99 5.45 20.40 0.72
C SER A 99 4.68 21.53 1.43
N GLY A 100 5.42 22.52 1.94
CA GLY A 100 4.90 23.77 2.51
C GLY A 100 4.72 24.88 1.47
N GLY A 101 4.76 24.56 0.18
CA GLY A 101 4.49 25.51 -0.88
C GLY A 101 4.80 24.95 -2.26
N LEU A 102 4.26 25.56 -3.29
CA LEU A 102 4.41 25.13 -4.68
C LEU A 102 4.76 26.31 -5.57
N TYR A 103 5.55 26.05 -6.60
CA TYR A 103 5.87 27.03 -7.63
C TYR A 103 5.57 26.47 -9.01
N THR A 104 4.83 27.23 -9.82
CA THR A 104 4.54 26.90 -11.22
C THR A 104 4.92 28.05 -12.13
N SER A 105 5.48 27.74 -13.28
CA SER A 105 5.84 28.72 -14.31
C SER A 105 5.99 28.09 -15.68
N HIS A 106 6.57 26.89 -15.75
CA HIS A 106 6.92 26.27 -17.02
C HIS A 106 5.70 25.97 -17.86
N CYS A 107 5.75 26.36 -19.14
CA CYS A 107 4.67 26.13 -20.09
C CYS A 107 3.33 26.72 -19.65
N GLN A 108 3.39 27.79 -18.85
CA GLN A 108 2.26 28.60 -18.46
C GLN A 108 2.52 30.05 -18.88
N PRO A 109 1.47 30.83 -19.21
CA PRO A 109 1.65 32.26 -19.48
C PRO A 109 1.88 33.07 -18.18
N PHE A 110 1.89 32.42 -17.02
CA PHE A 110 1.93 33.01 -15.70
C PHE A 110 2.92 32.28 -14.78
N HIS A 111 3.27 32.93 -13.67
CA HIS A 111 3.97 32.33 -12.55
C HIS A 111 3.09 32.35 -11.29
N ILE A 112 3.10 31.27 -10.52
CA ILE A 112 2.48 31.25 -9.18
C ILE A 112 3.53 30.77 -8.17
N ALA A 113 3.78 31.57 -7.14
CA ALA A 113 4.50 31.17 -5.94
C ALA A 113 3.48 31.07 -4.78
N TYR A 114 3.18 29.85 -4.36
CA TYR A 114 2.32 29.56 -3.22
C TYR A 114 3.16 29.10 -2.03
N PHE A 115 2.86 29.64 -0.85
CA PHE A 115 3.42 29.20 0.43
C PHE A 115 2.30 28.88 1.41
N GLY A 116 2.27 27.64 1.89
CA GLY A 116 1.30 27.13 2.87
C GLY A 116 1.53 27.64 4.30
N PHE A 117 2.32 28.71 4.45
CA PHE A 117 2.58 29.40 5.69
C PHE A 117 2.61 30.91 5.42
N GLY A 118 2.26 31.69 6.43
CA GLY A 118 2.34 33.14 6.39
C GLY A 118 3.79 33.61 6.35
N LEU A 119 4.15 34.45 5.38
CA LEU A 119 5.48 35.04 5.29
C LEU A 119 5.78 35.95 6.49
N GLU A 120 4.76 36.52 7.14
CA GLU A 120 4.86 37.26 8.39
C GLU A 120 5.31 36.38 9.57
N GLY A 121 5.07 35.08 9.48
CA GLY A 121 5.41 34.07 10.47
C GLY A 121 6.86 33.57 10.43
N ILE A 122 7.69 34.05 9.49
CA ILE A 122 9.12 33.72 9.40
C ILE A 122 9.99 34.95 9.63
N SER A 123 11.29 34.72 9.85
CA SER A 123 12.26 35.79 10.11
C SER A 123 12.35 36.79 8.96
N ILE A 124 12.76 38.02 9.25
CA ILE A 124 12.86 39.07 8.23
C ILE A 124 13.89 38.72 7.14
N ASN A 125 14.96 38.02 7.52
CA ASN A 125 16.01 37.62 6.58
C ASN A 125 15.51 36.58 5.58
N GLU A 126 14.83 35.53 6.05
CA GLU A 126 14.26 34.49 5.19
C GLU A 126 13.15 35.06 4.31
N ARG A 127 12.28 35.92 4.87
CA ARG A 127 11.22 36.60 4.12
C ARG A 127 11.76 37.38 2.92
N ASN A 128 12.82 38.18 3.13
CA ASN A 128 13.42 38.95 2.06
C ASN A 128 14.00 38.04 0.96
N GLN A 129 14.71 36.98 1.35
CA GLN A 129 15.25 36.02 0.37
C GLN A 129 14.17 35.33 -0.46
N ILE A 130 13.04 34.96 0.17
CA ILE A 130 11.92 34.31 -0.52
C ILE A 130 11.26 35.29 -1.49
N LEU A 131 11.00 36.53 -1.07
CA LEU A 131 10.41 37.55 -1.94
C LEU A 131 11.34 37.88 -3.12
N ASP A 132 12.63 38.10 -2.86
CA ASP A 132 13.62 38.43 -3.89
C ASP A 132 13.70 37.32 -4.95
N ARG A 133 13.82 36.05 -4.53
CA ARG A 133 13.89 34.92 -5.47
C ARG A 133 12.58 34.72 -6.23
N SER A 134 11.43 34.93 -5.59
CA SER A 134 10.13 34.84 -6.25
C SER A 134 10.00 35.90 -7.36
N PHE A 135 10.27 37.16 -7.06
CA PHE A 135 10.15 38.23 -8.06
C PHE A 135 11.21 38.13 -9.15
N ALA A 136 12.44 37.70 -8.82
CA ALA A 136 13.45 37.41 -9.83
C ALA A 136 13.00 36.28 -10.77
N SER A 137 12.34 35.24 -10.23
CA SER A 137 11.82 34.13 -11.03
C SER A 137 10.72 34.55 -12.01
N PHE A 138 9.88 35.51 -11.63
CA PHE A 138 8.82 36.06 -12.49
C PHE A 138 9.35 36.85 -13.69
N ALA A 139 10.63 37.23 -13.68
CA ALA A 139 11.30 37.95 -14.75
C ALA A 139 12.21 37.04 -15.59
N LEU A 140 12.25 35.73 -15.32
CA LEU A 140 13.07 34.81 -16.10
C LEU A 140 12.56 34.75 -17.55
N PRO A 141 13.47 34.75 -18.55
CA PRO A 141 13.07 34.59 -19.93
C PRO A 141 12.51 33.17 -20.17
N PRO A 142 11.65 32.99 -21.18
CA PRO A 142 11.14 31.68 -21.55
C PRO A 142 12.26 30.69 -21.87
N GLN A 143 12.11 29.43 -21.46
CA GLN A 143 13.07 28.39 -21.75
C GLN A 143 13.04 28.01 -23.23
N ASN A 144 14.22 27.78 -23.81
CA ASN A 144 14.36 27.43 -25.23
C ASN A 144 14.59 25.94 -25.48
N SER A 145 14.79 25.13 -24.45
CA SER A 145 15.00 23.70 -24.57
C SER A 145 14.59 22.97 -23.29
N GLY A 146 14.27 21.69 -23.45
CA GLY A 146 14.01 20.77 -22.35
C GLY A 146 13.05 19.67 -22.80
N ALA A 147 13.04 18.56 -22.07
CA ALA A 147 12.15 17.44 -22.33
C ALA A 147 11.73 16.80 -21.01
N ARG A 148 10.51 16.26 -20.95
CA ARG A 148 10.00 15.58 -19.76
C ARG A 148 9.10 14.41 -20.16
N TRP A 149 9.36 13.24 -19.58
CA TRP A 149 8.43 12.12 -19.62
C TRP A 149 7.35 12.28 -18.53
N GLU A 150 6.12 11.94 -18.88
CA GLU A 150 4.93 12.06 -18.03
C GLU A 150 4.21 10.70 -17.99
N PRO A 151 4.38 9.91 -16.90
CA PRO A 151 5.29 10.11 -15.77
C PRO A 151 6.77 9.89 -16.15
N ALA A 152 7.70 10.30 -15.27
CA ALA A 152 9.14 10.13 -15.48
C ALA A 152 9.65 8.73 -15.12
N ALA A 153 8.88 7.99 -14.33
CA ALA A 153 9.12 6.59 -14.03
C ALA A 153 7.80 5.88 -13.79
N LEU A 154 7.82 4.55 -13.86
CA LEU A 154 6.69 3.69 -13.55
C LEU A 154 7.21 2.40 -12.92
N ASP A 155 6.60 2.01 -11.81
CA ASP A 155 6.78 0.69 -11.19
C ASP A 155 5.55 -0.16 -11.53
N ASP A 156 5.76 -1.38 -12.02
CA ASP A 156 4.66 -2.25 -12.45
C ASP A 156 4.96 -3.73 -12.19
N PHE A 157 3.89 -4.51 -12.04
CA PHE A 157 4.01 -5.96 -11.95
C PHE A 157 4.01 -6.56 -13.36
N ALA A 158 4.89 -7.52 -13.60
CA ALA A 158 5.00 -8.21 -14.88
C ALA A 158 4.69 -9.70 -14.71
N ILE A 159 3.70 -10.19 -15.46
CA ILE A 159 3.39 -11.63 -15.49
C ILE A 159 4.38 -12.34 -16.42
N ALA A 160 5.04 -13.39 -15.95
CA ALA A 160 5.99 -14.15 -16.76
C ALA A 160 5.32 -14.72 -18.03
N GLY A 161 5.92 -14.47 -19.19
CA GLY A 161 5.36 -14.87 -20.50
C GLY A 161 4.30 -13.94 -21.08
N SER A 162 3.94 -12.85 -20.38
CA SER A 162 3.02 -11.83 -20.90
C SER A 162 3.74 -10.81 -21.80
N GLN A 163 2.95 -9.99 -22.49
CA GLN A 163 3.44 -8.80 -23.19
C GLN A 163 2.87 -7.56 -22.50
N MET A 164 3.76 -6.70 -22.02
CA MET A 164 3.39 -5.41 -21.41
C MET A 164 3.37 -4.31 -22.46
N VAL A 165 2.40 -3.41 -22.38
CA VAL A 165 2.21 -2.31 -23.35
C VAL A 165 2.01 -1.00 -22.60
N TYR A 166 2.91 -0.04 -22.81
CA TYR A 166 2.88 1.26 -22.15
C TYR A 166 2.70 2.38 -23.15
N THR A 167 1.69 3.23 -22.93
CA THR A 167 1.55 4.51 -23.66
C THR A 167 2.32 5.58 -22.89
N LEU A 168 3.43 6.03 -23.46
CA LEU A 168 4.35 6.98 -22.82
C LEU A 168 4.20 8.37 -23.42
N THR A 169 4.06 9.37 -22.56
CA THR A 169 3.89 10.77 -22.98
C THR A 169 5.20 11.54 -22.78
N LEU A 170 5.71 12.14 -23.86
CA LEU A 170 6.86 13.03 -23.84
C LEU A 170 6.40 14.46 -24.10
N ARG A 171 6.82 15.41 -23.26
CA ARG A 171 6.62 16.84 -23.45
C ARG A 171 7.89 17.55 -23.87
N ASN A 172 7.78 18.41 -24.88
CA ASN A 172 8.78 19.43 -25.16
C ASN A 172 8.65 20.55 -24.12
N MET A 173 9.69 20.78 -23.32
CA MET A 173 9.68 21.83 -22.30
C MET A 173 10.17 23.18 -22.83
N SER A 174 10.49 23.28 -24.13
CA SER A 174 10.77 24.56 -24.77
C SER A 174 9.48 25.38 -24.90
N GLU A 175 9.53 26.61 -24.43
CA GLU A 175 8.45 27.59 -24.52
C GLU A 175 8.54 28.41 -25.82
N THR A 176 9.62 28.24 -26.58
CA THR A 176 9.92 29.09 -27.75
C THR A 176 10.23 28.32 -29.03
N LEU A 177 10.68 27.06 -28.94
CA LEU A 177 11.10 26.26 -30.10
C LEU A 177 10.33 24.95 -30.22
N THR A 178 9.95 24.63 -31.46
CA THR A 178 9.57 23.27 -31.87
C THR A 178 10.83 22.41 -31.96
N ASP A 179 10.77 21.18 -31.47
CA ASP A 179 11.90 20.23 -31.49
C ASP A 179 11.48 18.87 -32.04
N THR A 180 12.46 18.06 -32.44
CA THR A 180 12.30 16.64 -32.74
C THR A 180 13.15 15.84 -31.80
N PHE A 181 12.54 14.93 -31.04
CA PHE A 181 13.23 14.07 -30.10
C PHE A 181 13.47 12.68 -30.71
N ASN A 182 14.70 12.19 -30.62
CA ASN A 182 15.05 10.81 -30.97
C ASN A 182 14.90 9.93 -29.73
N LEU A 183 14.15 8.83 -29.86
CA LEU A 183 13.79 7.92 -28.78
C LEU A 183 14.58 6.62 -28.92
N SER A 184 15.17 6.15 -27.83
CA SER A 184 15.93 4.90 -27.82
C SER A 184 15.86 4.19 -26.48
N ILE A 185 15.77 2.85 -26.52
CA ILE A 185 15.96 2.00 -25.35
C ILE A 185 17.47 1.89 -25.11
N THR A 186 17.90 2.30 -23.92
CA THR A 186 19.33 2.39 -23.56
C THR A 186 19.73 1.37 -22.49
N ASN A 187 18.75 0.78 -21.80
CA ASN A 187 18.93 -0.32 -20.86
C ASN A 187 17.71 -1.23 -20.93
N GLY A 188 17.89 -2.55 -20.97
CA GLY A 188 16.82 -3.54 -21.04
C GLY A 188 17.32 -4.89 -21.55
N SER A 189 17.21 -5.93 -20.73
CA SER A 189 17.56 -7.31 -21.10
C SER A 189 16.39 -8.07 -21.72
N TRP A 190 15.15 -7.67 -21.45
CA TRP A 190 13.96 -8.26 -22.05
C TRP A 190 13.70 -7.72 -23.46
N PRO A 191 13.25 -8.55 -24.41
CA PRO A 191 12.89 -8.09 -25.76
C PRO A 191 11.87 -6.94 -25.68
N SER A 192 12.22 -5.81 -26.29
CA SER A 192 11.44 -4.57 -26.18
C SER A 192 11.48 -3.77 -27.47
N GLU A 193 10.37 -3.13 -27.83
CA GLU A 193 10.26 -2.28 -29.01
C GLU A 193 9.51 -0.98 -28.72
N ILE A 194 9.85 0.08 -29.47
CA ILE A 194 9.15 1.36 -29.42
C ILE A 194 8.53 1.62 -30.79
N MET A 195 7.23 1.92 -30.81
CA MET A 195 6.49 2.10 -32.06
C MET A 195 6.94 3.33 -32.87
N THR A 196 7.31 4.43 -32.20
CA THR A 196 7.83 5.64 -32.86
C THR A 196 9.22 5.97 -32.32
N GLN A 197 10.22 6.02 -33.20
CA GLN A 197 11.59 6.36 -32.81
C GLN A 197 11.84 7.86 -32.76
N THR A 198 10.93 8.67 -33.28
CA THR A 198 11.03 10.13 -33.24
C THR A 198 9.68 10.78 -32.93
N LEU A 199 9.71 11.89 -32.20
CA LEU A 199 8.55 12.74 -31.93
C LEU A 199 8.88 14.19 -32.25
N LYS A 200 8.14 14.79 -33.17
CA LYS A 200 8.21 16.23 -33.47
C LYS A 200 7.14 16.96 -32.67
N LEU A 201 7.57 17.83 -31.76
CA LEU A 201 6.72 18.48 -30.77
C LEU A 201 6.91 20.00 -30.84
N GLY A 202 5.81 20.74 -30.96
CA GLY A 202 5.76 22.19 -30.82
C GLY A 202 6.15 22.67 -29.42
N THR A 203 6.09 23.98 -29.20
CA THR A 203 6.38 24.59 -27.89
C THR A 203 5.40 24.06 -26.84
N CYS A 204 5.92 23.56 -25.72
CA CYS A 204 5.12 23.01 -24.62
C CYS A 204 4.17 21.86 -24.99
N GLN A 205 4.30 21.33 -26.20
CA GLN A 205 3.45 20.27 -26.72
C GLN A 205 3.91 18.92 -26.16
N ALA A 206 2.93 18.08 -25.85
CA ALA A 206 3.15 16.67 -25.55
C ALA A 206 2.78 15.79 -26.75
N GLY A 207 3.49 14.67 -26.90
CA GLY A 207 3.16 13.61 -27.85
C GLY A 207 3.43 12.25 -27.23
N GLN A 208 2.90 11.21 -27.86
CA GLN A 208 2.92 9.86 -27.31
C GLN A 208 3.69 8.88 -28.18
N THR A 209 4.30 7.90 -27.52
CA THR A 209 4.82 6.68 -28.14
C THR A 209 4.32 5.47 -27.36
N VAL A 210 4.45 4.28 -27.94
CA VAL A 210 4.12 3.02 -27.27
C VAL A 210 5.39 2.19 -27.12
N LEU A 211 5.66 1.78 -25.89
CA LEU A 211 6.68 0.80 -25.54
C LEU A 211 6.01 -0.55 -25.35
N ARG A 212 6.51 -1.58 -26.04
CA ARG A 212 6.12 -2.98 -25.82
C ARG A 212 7.29 -3.74 -25.24
N VAL A 213 7.00 -4.61 -24.27
CA VAL A 213 8.00 -5.40 -23.55
C VAL A 213 7.48 -6.84 -23.47
N ASP A 214 8.24 -7.79 -24.02
CA ASP A 214 7.92 -9.22 -23.90
C ASP A 214 8.60 -9.79 -22.66
N VAL A 215 7.80 -10.23 -21.69
CA VAL A 215 8.29 -10.75 -20.41
C VAL A 215 8.71 -12.22 -20.60
N PRO A 216 9.97 -12.59 -20.29
CA PRO A 216 10.41 -13.98 -20.37
C PRO A 216 9.56 -14.93 -19.52
N THR A 217 9.40 -16.17 -20.00
CA THR A 217 8.74 -17.25 -19.24
C THR A 217 9.68 -17.82 -18.17
N GLY A 218 9.12 -18.37 -17.09
CA GLY A 218 9.90 -19.14 -16.09
C GLY A 218 10.82 -18.29 -15.21
N LEU A 219 10.53 -17.00 -15.09
CA LEU A 219 11.23 -16.11 -14.16
C LEU A 219 10.83 -16.45 -12.71
N PRO A 220 11.77 -16.37 -11.75
CA PRO A 220 11.45 -16.62 -10.35
C PRO A 220 10.58 -15.50 -9.77
N LYS A 221 9.81 -15.82 -8.73
CA LYS A 221 9.09 -14.84 -7.91
C LYS A 221 10.04 -13.77 -7.38
N ASP A 222 9.55 -12.55 -7.22
CA ASP A 222 10.30 -11.37 -6.77
C ASP A 222 11.47 -10.94 -7.68
N PHE A 223 11.60 -11.52 -8.88
CA PHE A 223 12.60 -11.07 -9.84
C PHE A 223 12.27 -9.65 -10.31
N THR A 224 13.27 -8.77 -10.33
CA THR A 224 13.12 -7.40 -10.81
C THR A 224 13.88 -7.14 -12.10
N HIS A 225 13.37 -6.22 -12.89
CA HIS A 225 13.94 -5.82 -14.16
C HIS A 225 13.73 -4.32 -14.40
N ASP A 226 14.70 -3.67 -15.04
CA ASP A 226 14.63 -2.25 -15.37
C ASP A 226 14.81 -2.02 -16.87
N ILE A 227 13.98 -1.13 -17.42
CA ILE A 227 14.10 -0.59 -18.77
C ILE A 227 14.30 0.91 -18.68
N LYS A 228 15.20 1.43 -19.51
CA LYS A 228 15.44 2.86 -19.63
C LYS A 228 15.22 3.35 -21.04
N LEU A 229 14.24 4.23 -21.22
CA LEU A 229 13.99 4.94 -22.46
C LEU A 229 14.56 6.37 -22.39
N THR A 230 15.40 6.73 -23.35
CA THR A 230 15.98 8.06 -23.48
C THR A 230 15.41 8.80 -24.69
N ALA A 231 14.94 10.04 -24.46
CA ALA A 231 14.60 11.00 -25.50
C ALA A 231 15.71 12.05 -25.62
N VAL A 232 16.26 12.27 -26.81
CA VAL A 232 17.33 13.26 -27.07
C VAL A 232 16.86 14.31 -28.06
N SER A 233 16.98 15.59 -27.70
CA SER A 233 16.67 16.73 -28.56
C SER A 233 17.57 16.75 -29.80
N THR A 234 16.99 17.07 -30.97
CA THR A 234 17.77 17.28 -32.20
C THR A 234 18.31 18.71 -32.26
N ASN A 235 17.58 19.69 -31.75
CA ASN A 235 18.04 21.08 -31.71
C ASN A 235 19.21 21.28 -30.74
N TYR A 236 19.20 20.56 -29.61
CA TYR A 236 20.19 20.66 -28.54
C TYR A 236 20.55 19.26 -28.00
N PRO A 237 21.52 18.54 -28.60
CA PRO A 237 21.83 17.14 -28.23
C PRO A 237 22.25 16.88 -26.77
N ALA A 238 22.63 17.92 -26.02
CA ALA A 238 22.87 17.83 -24.58
C ALA A 238 21.56 17.68 -23.78
N THR A 239 20.45 18.15 -24.32
CA THR A 239 19.11 18.07 -23.72
C THR A 239 18.51 16.69 -23.97
N ASN A 240 18.32 15.94 -22.89
CA ASN A 240 17.70 14.62 -22.92
C ASN A 240 16.79 14.41 -21.70
N ALA A 241 15.83 13.49 -21.85
CA ALA A 241 14.93 13.06 -20.79
C ALA A 241 14.90 11.54 -20.70
N GLN A 242 14.77 11.01 -19.50
CA GLN A 242 14.81 9.58 -19.22
C GLN A 242 13.50 9.14 -18.61
N PHE A 243 12.96 8.03 -19.11
CA PHE A 243 11.86 7.29 -18.52
C PHE A 243 12.42 5.98 -17.98
N ASN A 244 12.18 5.72 -16.70
CA ASN A 244 12.60 4.48 -16.04
C ASN A 244 11.37 3.62 -15.77
N LEU A 245 11.38 2.41 -16.30
CA LEU A 245 10.34 1.42 -16.06
C LEU A 245 10.93 0.30 -15.22
N HIS A 246 10.36 0.08 -14.04
CA HIS A 246 10.73 -0.99 -13.14
C HIS A 246 9.64 -2.06 -13.19
N HIS A 247 10.03 -3.29 -13.44
CA HIS A 247 9.17 -4.46 -13.39
C HIS A 247 9.52 -5.32 -12.19
N LYS A 248 8.49 -5.84 -11.52
CA LYS A 248 8.63 -6.92 -10.56
C LYS A 248 7.75 -8.10 -10.98
N ILE A 249 8.33 -9.30 -10.99
CA ILE A 249 7.57 -10.56 -11.10
C ILE A 249 6.86 -10.79 -9.75
N PRO A 250 5.54 -11.02 -9.72
CA PRO A 250 4.78 -11.23 -8.50
C PRO A 250 5.42 -12.20 -7.50
N GLY A 251 5.35 -11.83 -6.22
CA GLY A 251 5.84 -12.61 -5.09
C GLY A 251 4.92 -13.76 -4.68
N GLY A 252 5.07 -14.23 -3.43
CA GLY A 252 4.22 -15.27 -2.85
C GLY A 252 2.91 -14.74 -2.25
N ILE A 253 2.97 -13.52 -1.70
CA ILE A 253 1.89 -12.91 -0.93
C ILE A 253 1.57 -11.53 -1.52
N LEU A 254 0.30 -11.24 -1.75
CA LEU A 254 -0.21 -9.92 -2.08
C LEU A 254 -1.02 -9.36 -0.90
N LEU A 255 -0.64 -8.19 -0.42
CA LEU A 255 -1.44 -7.35 0.47
C LEU A 255 -2.21 -6.34 -0.40
N VAL A 256 -3.54 -6.44 -0.40
CA VAL A 256 -4.41 -5.49 -1.08
C VAL A 256 -4.98 -4.52 -0.06
N ASP A 257 -4.65 -3.26 -0.25
CA ASP A 257 -5.23 -2.14 0.47
C ASP A 257 -6.44 -1.63 -0.32
N ASP A 258 -7.62 -1.91 0.24
CA ASP A 258 -8.93 -1.51 -0.28
C ASP A 258 -9.68 -0.69 0.78
N ASP A 259 -8.94 0.06 1.61
CA ASP A 259 -9.56 0.90 2.61
C ASP A 259 -10.23 2.16 2.04
N ARG A 260 -11.06 2.78 2.87
CA ARG A 260 -11.55 4.15 2.65
C ARG A 260 -11.48 4.96 3.93
N TRP A 261 -11.14 6.24 3.77
CA TRP A 261 -11.07 7.29 4.78
C TRP A 261 -10.02 7.15 5.88
N TYR A 262 -9.53 5.93 6.16
CA TYR A 262 -8.61 5.66 7.25
C TYR A 262 -7.54 4.64 6.86
N ASN A 263 -6.48 5.14 6.25
CA ASN A 263 -5.23 4.44 5.92
C ASN A 263 -4.75 3.46 7.01
N GLN A 264 -4.65 2.17 6.69
CA GLN A 264 -4.15 1.10 7.55
C GLN A 264 -2.88 0.38 7.05
N GLU A 265 -2.26 0.85 5.97
CA GLU A 265 -1.11 0.25 5.29
C GLU A 265 0.05 -0.03 6.26
N GLU A 266 0.39 0.94 7.11
CA GLU A 266 1.44 0.79 8.12
C GLU A 266 1.09 -0.28 9.16
N THR A 267 -0.20 -0.37 9.53
CA THR A 267 -0.68 -1.39 10.48
C THR A 267 -0.54 -2.79 9.88
N PHE A 268 -0.96 -3.00 8.63
CA PHE A 268 -0.86 -4.29 7.97
C PHE A 268 0.58 -4.67 7.63
N SER A 269 1.37 -3.74 7.11
CA SER A 269 2.79 -3.94 6.85
C SER A 269 3.54 -4.33 8.11
N ALA A 270 3.30 -3.65 9.24
CA ALA A 270 3.93 -4.00 10.51
C ALA A 270 3.59 -5.42 11.01
N MET A 271 2.40 -5.93 10.73
CA MET A 271 2.03 -7.31 11.06
C MET A 271 2.84 -8.32 10.23
N LEU A 272 3.04 -8.04 8.94
CA LEU A 272 3.79 -8.91 8.02
C LEU A 272 5.30 -8.84 8.25
N ASP A 273 5.83 -7.64 8.48
CA ASP A 273 7.23 -7.39 8.77
C ASP A 273 7.68 -8.07 10.06
N ALA A 274 6.81 -8.12 11.08
CA ALA A 274 7.07 -8.82 12.34
C ALA A 274 7.32 -10.34 12.15
N MET A 275 6.89 -10.90 11.01
CA MET A 275 7.11 -12.29 10.63
C MET A 275 8.29 -12.47 9.65
N ASN A 276 8.96 -11.38 9.24
CA ASN A 276 9.97 -11.36 8.18
C ASN A 276 9.48 -11.97 6.86
N LEU A 277 8.21 -11.72 6.50
CA LEU A 277 7.66 -12.17 5.22
C LEU A 277 8.00 -11.18 4.11
N THR A 278 8.20 -11.69 2.90
CA THR A 278 8.19 -10.88 1.68
C THR A 278 6.78 -10.85 1.10
N TYR A 279 6.31 -9.66 0.75
CA TYR A 279 4.98 -9.45 0.19
C TYR A 279 5.00 -8.27 -0.78
N ASP A 280 4.04 -8.28 -1.69
CA ASP A 280 3.71 -7.17 -2.56
C ASP A 280 2.54 -6.38 -1.99
N ILE A 281 2.49 -5.08 -2.26
CA ILE A 281 1.37 -4.22 -1.90
C ILE A 281 0.68 -3.75 -3.18
N TRP A 282 -0.65 -3.88 -3.21
CA TRP A 282 -1.50 -3.22 -4.18
C TRP A 282 -2.44 -2.28 -3.45
N ASP A 283 -2.13 -0.99 -3.53
CA ASP A 283 -3.01 0.09 -3.11
C ASP A 283 -4.00 0.39 -4.23
N ILE A 284 -5.29 0.16 -3.97
CA ILE A 284 -6.37 0.47 -4.91
C ILE A 284 -6.58 1.99 -5.00
N GLY A 285 -6.33 2.70 -3.91
CA GLY A 285 -6.43 4.14 -3.77
C GLY A 285 -7.87 4.63 -3.84
N TRP A 286 -8.44 4.99 -2.68
CA TRP A 286 -9.65 5.82 -2.62
C TRP A 286 -9.31 7.33 -2.65
N ASP A 287 -8.06 7.67 -2.41
CA ASP A 287 -7.54 9.01 -2.50
C ASP A 287 -7.09 9.33 -3.95
N ASN A 288 -6.20 10.29 -4.15
CA ASN A 288 -5.77 10.69 -5.49
C ASN A 288 -4.89 9.63 -6.23
N ASN A 289 -4.72 8.43 -5.68
CA ASN A 289 -3.88 7.34 -6.20
C ASN A 289 -4.69 6.17 -6.80
N VAL A 290 -5.65 6.43 -7.68
CA VAL A 290 -6.54 5.38 -8.21
C VAL A 290 -5.79 4.44 -9.18
N ARG A 291 -5.25 3.33 -8.67
CA ARG A 291 -4.64 2.23 -9.46
C ARG A 291 -5.70 1.26 -10.01
N ASP A 292 -6.95 1.43 -9.58
CA ASP A 292 -8.06 0.47 -9.73
C ASP A 292 -7.76 -0.87 -9.02
N SER A 293 -8.79 -1.68 -8.90
CA SER A 293 -8.70 -3.03 -8.35
C SER A 293 -7.75 -3.94 -9.14
N PRO A 294 -6.93 -4.80 -8.48
CA PRO A 294 -5.99 -5.67 -9.18
C PRO A 294 -6.69 -6.54 -10.24
N PRO A 295 -6.16 -6.62 -11.47
CA PRO A 295 -6.74 -7.45 -12.52
C PRO A 295 -6.59 -8.94 -12.19
N GLN A 296 -7.42 -9.79 -12.81
CA GLN A 296 -7.49 -11.23 -12.50
C GLN A 296 -6.13 -11.91 -12.62
N GLU A 297 -5.37 -11.61 -13.67
CA GLU A 297 -4.05 -12.19 -13.94
C GLU A 297 -3.00 -11.85 -12.87
N ILE A 298 -3.15 -10.71 -12.18
CA ILE A 298 -2.30 -10.35 -11.04
C ILE A 298 -2.71 -11.18 -9.82
N LEU A 299 -4.00 -11.28 -9.50
CA LEU A 299 -4.48 -12.09 -8.37
C LEU A 299 -4.06 -13.56 -8.51
N ASP A 300 -4.20 -14.12 -9.71
CA ASP A 300 -3.86 -15.51 -10.01
C ASP A 300 -2.35 -15.81 -9.91
N ALA A 301 -1.49 -14.78 -9.89
CA ALA A 301 -0.05 -14.95 -9.75
C ALA A 301 0.42 -15.18 -8.30
N TYR A 302 -0.44 -14.92 -7.31
CA TYR A 302 -0.11 -15.01 -5.88
C TYR A 302 -0.63 -16.29 -5.21
N ASP A 303 0.17 -16.83 -4.30
CA ASP A 303 -0.22 -18.03 -3.54
C ASP A 303 -1.23 -17.68 -2.45
N ILE A 304 -1.09 -16.49 -1.87
CA ILE A 304 -1.92 -15.95 -0.78
C ILE A 304 -2.26 -14.48 -1.10
N ILE A 305 -3.53 -14.13 -0.98
CA ILE A 305 -4.01 -12.75 -0.98
C ILE A 305 -4.51 -12.39 0.42
N LEU A 306 -4.05 -11.27 0.94
CA LEU A 306 -4.51 -10.63 2.16
C LEU A 306 -5.24 -9.35 1.74
N TRP A 307 -6.54 -9.29 1.93
CA TRP A 307 -7.39 -8.17 1.51
C TRP A 307 -8.06 -7.55 2.73
N TYR A 308 -7.94 -6.23 2.88
CA TYR A 308 -8.64 -5.52 3.93
C TYR A 308 -9.34 -4.27 3.39
N THR A 309 -10.48 -3.94 4.00
CA THR A 309 -11.32 -2.81 3.56
C THR A 309 -11.46 -1.74 4.65
N ALA A 310 -10.89 -2.02 5.83
CA ALA A 310 -10.91 -1.18 7.02
C ALA A 310 -12.28 -0.53 7.35
N TYR A 311 -12.40 0.80 7.23
CA TYR A 311 -13.64 1.54 7.51
C TYR A 311 -14.60 1.69 6.31
N ASP A 312 -14.31 1.06 5.18
CA ASP A 312 -15.17 1.20 4.01
C ASP A 312 -16.54 0.53 4.19
N TRP A 313 -17.53 1.29 4.64
CA TRP A 313 -18.94 0.89 4.71
C TRP A 313 -19.71 1.20 3.40
N PHE A 314 -19.10 1.96 2.48
CA PHE A 314 -19.80 2.43 1.29
C PHE A 314 -19.72 1.44 0.14
N ALA A 315 -18.55 0.85 -0.10
CA ALA A 315 -18.38 -0.24 -1.06
C ALA A 315 -17.12 -1.05 -0.72
N PRO A 316 -17.12 -1.78 0.42
CA PRO A 316 -15.96 -2.50 0.97
C PRO A 316 -15.31 -3.45 -0.03
N VAL A 317 -16.15 -4.12 -0.82
CA VAL A 317 -15.72 -4.93 -1.97
C VAL A 317 -16.72 -4.61 -3.07
N THR A 318 -16.25 -4.28 -4.26
CA THR A 318 -17.09 -4.02 -5.42
C THR A 318 -17.60 -5.32 -6.04
N ALA A 319 -18.60 -5.22 -6.92
CA ALA A 319 -19.09 -6.39 -7.66
C ALA A 319 -18.00 -7.05 -8.54
N VAL A 320 -17.08 -6.25 -9.09
CA VAL A 320 -15.96 -6.73 -9.91
C VAL A 320 -14.95 -7.49 -9.04
N GLU A 321 -14.62 -6.96 -7.86
CA GLU A 321 -13.72 -7.63 -6.91
C GLU A 321 -14.32 -8.93 -6.39
N ASN A 322 -15.61 -8.93 -6.05
CA ASN A 322 -16.30 -10.15 -5.63
C ASN A 322 -16.18 -11.26 -6.69
N GLN A 323 -16.37 -10.91 -7.96
CA GLN A 323 -16.20 -11.85 -9.08
C GLN A 323 -14.74 -12.33 -9.18
N ARG A 324 -13.77 -11.43 -9.10
CA ARG A 324 -12.34 -11.75 -9.24
C ARG A 324 -11.81 -12.62 -8.10
N LEU A 325 -12.16 -12.29 -6.86
CA LEU A 325 -11.84 -13.10 -5.67
C LEU A 325 -12.50 -14.48 -5.73
N THR A 326 -13.73 -14.56 -6.26
CA THR A 326 -14.37 -15.87 -6.52
C THR A 326 -13.56 -16.70 -7.52
N GLN A 327 -13.14 -16.10 -8.65
CA GLN A 327 -12.34 -16.78 -9.68
C GLN A 327 -10.97 -17.21 -9.16
N TYR A 328 -10.32 -16.38 -8.34
CA TYR A 328 -9.07 -16.71 -7.68
C TYR A 328 -9.20 -17.98 -6.82
N LEU A 329 -10.26 -18.07 -6.02
CA LEU A 329 -10.51 -19.23 -5.16
C LEU A 329 -10.97 -20.48 -5.93
N GLU A 330 -11.65 -20.32 -7.07
CA GLU A 330 -11.98 -21.43 -7.98
C GLU A 330 -10.73 -22.14 -8.51
N GLN A 331 -9.62 -21.41 -8.65
CA GLN A 331 -8.34 -21.93 -9.14
C GLN A 331 -7.44 -22.50 -8.03
N GLY A 332 -7.87 -22.48 -6.77
CA GLY A 332 -7.06 -22.94 -5.64
C GLY A 332 -6.35 -21.82 -4.87
N GLY A 333 -6.77 -20.57 -5.08
CA GLY A 333 -6.27 -19.43 -4.32
C GLY A 333 -6.51 -19.53 -2.81
N ARG A 334 -5.82 -18.69 -2.05
CA ARG A 334 -5.90 -18.64 -0.59
C ARG A 334 -6.09 -17.20 -0.12
N LEU A 335 -7.22 -16.93 0.53
CA LEU A 335 -7.65 -15.57 0.83
C LEU A 335 -7.78 -15.33 2.33
N PHE A 336 -7.21 -14.24 2.82
CA PHE A 336 -7.68 -13.58 4.03
C PHE A 336 -8.49 -12.36 3.64
N LEU A 337 -9.72 -12.23 4.16
CA LEU A 337 -10.54 -11.03 3.99
C LEU A 337 -10.92 -10.46 5.37
N SER A 338 -10.52 -9.21 5.63
CA SER A 338 -10.94 -8.42 6.81
C SER A 338 -11.86 -7.30 6.36
N SER A 339 -13.16 -7.44 6.62
CA SER A 339 -14.15 -6.45 6.19
C SER A 339 -15.40 -6.50 7.04
N GLN A 340 -15.66 -5.43 7.79
CA GLN A 340 -16.77 -5.39 8.76
C GLN A 340 -18.15 -5.34 8.10
N ASP A 341 -18.26 -4.68 6.94
CA ASP A 341 -19.55 -4.38 6.27
C ASP A 341 -19.74 -5.14 4.94
N PHE A 342 -18.88 -6.14 4.67
CA PHE A 342 -18.94 -6.92 3.44
C PHE A 342 -20.28 -7.67 3.27
N LEU A 343 -20.84 -8.22 4.35
CA LEU A 343 -22.01 -9.09 4.25
C LEU A 343 -23.29 -8.33 3.93
N TYR A 344 -23.39 -7.06 4.33
CA TYR A 344 -24.50 -6.19 3.93
C TYR A 344 -24.76 -6.24 2.43
N TYR A 345 -23.70 -6.08 1.64
CA TYR A 345 -23.78 -6.06 0.18
C TYR A 345 -23.73 -7.46 -0.44
N HIS A 346 -22.99 -8.40 0.15
CA HIS A 346 -22.54 -9.61 -0.55
C HIS A 346 -22.97 -10.94 0.08
N HIS A 347 -23.78 -10.97 1.13
CA HIS A 347 -24.16 -12.21 1.82
C HIS A 347 -24.76 -13.30 0.90
N ASN A 348 -25.39 -12.93 -0.21
CA ASN A 348 -26.01 -13.86 -1.16
C ASN A 348 -25.08 -14.29 -2.31
N THR A 349 -23.83 -13.82 -2.33
CA THR A 349 -22.87 -14.12 -3.39
C THR A 349 -22.20 -15.47 -3.17
N LYS A 350 -21.66 -16.04 -4.26
CA LYS A 350 -20.86 -17.27 -4.18
C LYS A 350 -19.63 -17.10 -3.29
N LEU A 351 -18.99 -15.92 -3.33
CA LEU A 351 -17.88 -15.58 -2.44
C LEU A 351 -18.29 -15.77 -0.98
N ALA A 352 -19.34 -15.08 -0.52
CA ALA A 352 -19.80 -15.18 0.87
C ALA A 352 -20.24 -16.61 1.25
N GLN A 353 -21.13 -17.21 0.45
CA GLN A 353 -21.78 -18.46 0.85
C GLN A 353 -20.89 -19.68 0.70
N HIS A 354 -20.18 -19.78 -0.42
CA HIS A 354 -19.36 -20.97 -0.70
C HIS A 354 -17.97 -20.85 -0.09
N TYR A 355 -17.32 -19.72 -0.33
CA TYR A 355 -15.90 -19.55 -0.07
C TYR A 355 -15.61 -18.98 1.30
N LEU A 356 -16.31 -17.94 1.75
CA LEU A 356 -16.15 -17.40 3.10
C LEU A 356 -16.95 -18.21 4.14
N GLY A 357 -17.83 -19.11 3.69
CA GLY A 357 -18.50 -20.05 4.58
C GLY A 357 -19.61 -19.43 5.43
N VAL A 358 -20.33 -18.45 4.89
CA VAL A 358 -21.44 -17.77 5.56
C VAL A 358 -22.77 -18.31 5.05
N THR A 359 -23.61 -18.86 5.92
CA THR A 359 -24.99 -19.23 5.51
C THR A 359 -25.92 -18.02 5.58
N ASP A 360 -25.80 -17.26 6.66
CA ASP A 360 -26.60 -16.10 6.95
C ASP A 360 -25.83 -15.19 7.94
N TYR A 361 -26.32 -13.98 8.19
CA TYR A 361 -25.65 -13.03 9.07
C TYR A 361 -26.62 -12.10 9.80
N VAL A 362 -26.11 -11.40 10.82
CA VAL A 362 -26.79 -10.30 11.48
C VAL A 362 -25.89 -9.08 11.37
N GLU A 363 -26.41 -8.03 10.75
CA GLU A 363 -25.70 -6.79 10.48
C GLU A 363 -25.39 -6.01 11.76
N SER A 364 -24.19 -5.40 11.84
CA SER A 364 -23.83 -4.35 12.82
C SER A 364 -24.23 -4.67 14.28
N ILE A 365 -23.63 -5.71 14.86
CA ILE A 365 -23.95 -6.17 16.24
C ILE A 365 -23.07 -5.53 17.33
N ASP A 366 -22.24 -4.55 16.96
CA ASP A 366 -21.42 -3.71 17.85
C ASP A 366 -20.56 -4.47 18.89
N PRO A 367 -19.74 -5.47 18.50
CA PRO A 367 -18.90 -6.21 19.44
C PRO A 367 -17.78 -5.37 20.03
N ASN A 368 -17.44 -5.58 21.31
CA ASN A 368 -16.30 -4.90 21.95
C ASN A 368 -15.13 -5.85 22.22
N SER A 369 -15.34 -7.15 22.05
CA SER A 369 -14.30 -8.14 22.21
C SER A 369 -14.55 -9.41 21.40
N VAL A 370 -13.46 -10.12 21.12
CA VAL A 370 -13.48 -11.42 20.44
C VAL A 370 -12.82 -12.50 21.30
N TYR A 371 -13.24 -13.74 21.07
CA TYR A 371 -12.78 -14.94 21.75
C TYR A 371 -12.36 -15.98 20.72
N GLY A 372 -11.30 -16.73 21.02
CA GLY A 372 -10.89 -17.85 20.19
C GLY A 372 -11.98 -18.93 20.15
N ALA A 373 -12.33 -19.43 18.97
CA ALA A 373 -13.37 -20.46 18.82
C ALA A 373 -12.92 -21.89 19.20
N GLY A 374 -11.81 -22.02 19.94
CA GLY A 374 -11.23 -23.33 20.29
C GLY A 374 -10.69 -24.10 19.09
N SER A 375 -10.49 -23.42 17.95
CA SER A 375 -9.85 -24.00 16.77
C SER A 375 -8.45 -24.50 17.14
N PRO A 376 -8.06 -25.73 16.75
CA PRO A 376 -6.72 -26.26 17.04
C PRO A 376 -5.61 -25.49 16.32
N TYR A 377 -5.99 -24.57 15.42
CA TYR A 377 -5.09 -23.74 14.63
C TYR A 377 -4.94 -22.31 15.20
N LEU A 378 -5.65 -21.96 16.28
CA LEU A 378 -5.46 -20.67 16.95
C LEU A 378 -4.42 -20.78 18.06
N ALA A 379 -3.50 -19.83 18.09
CA ALA A 379 -2.58 -19.68 19.20
C ALA A 379 -3.36 -19.52 20.54
N PRO A 380 -2.89 -20.14 21.63
CA PRO A 380 -3.52 -20.01 22.95
C PRO A 380 -3.66 -18.55 23.42
N ASP A 381 -2.73 -17.68 23.02
CA ASP A 381 -2.77 -16.24 23.32
C ASP A 381 -3.98 -15.52 22.69
N LEU A 382 -4.66 -16.17 21.74
CA LEU A 382 -5.87 -15.68 21.08
C LEU A 382 -7.16 -16.27 21.68
N ALA A 383 -7.10 -16.99 22.81
CA ALA A 383 -8.28 -17.55 23.46
C ALA A 383 -9.28 -16.48 23.91
N GLY A 384 -8.80 -15.26 24.21
CA GLY A 384 -9.62 -14.11 24.58
C GLY A 384 -9.92 -14.00 26.09
N PRO A 385 -10.63 -12.93 26.50
CA PRO A 385 -11.17 -11.85 25.66
C PRO A 385 -10.05 -11.00 25.04
N LEU A 386 -10.15 -10.73 23.74
CA LEU A 386 -9.32 -9.76 23.02
C LEU A 386 -10.16 -8.51 22.77
N SER A 387 -9.72 -7.35 23.26
CA SER A 387 -10.45 -6.09 23.12
C SER A 387 -10.44 -5.60 21.67
N LEU A 388 -11.56 -5.00 21.24
CA LEU A 388 -11.69 -4.24 20.01
C LEU A 388 -11.85 -2.75 20.35
N ASP A 389 -11.03 -1.88 19.76
CA ASP A 389 -11.07 -0.43 20.01
C ASP A 389 -11.41 0.34 18.72
N TYR A 390 -12.70 0.64 18.51
CA TYR A 390 -13.19 1.16 17.23
C TYR A 390 -12.84 2.62 16.90
N PRO A 391 -12.96 3.60 17.82
CA PRO A 391 -12.78 5.01 17.49
C PRO A 391 -11.55 5.25 16.61
N PRO A 392 -11.67 6.00 15.50
CA PRO A 392 -12.83 6.79 15.07
C PRO A 392 -13.88 6.04 14.22
N TYR A 393 -13.80 4.70 14.08
CA TYR A 393 -14.74 3.95 13.26
C TYR A 393 -16.11 3.88 13.94
N GLN A 394 -17.16 3.97 13.14
CA GLN A 394 -18.42 3.31 13.50
C GLN A 394 -18.20 1.78 13.47
N ASN A 395 -18.76 1.09 14.45
CA ASN A 395 -18.66 -0.36 14.55
C ASN A 395 -19.74 -1.03 13.69
N ASN A 396 -19.42 -1.35 12.46
CA ASN A 396 -20.34 -2.03 11.54
C ASN A 396 -20.04 -3.54 11.48
N SER A 397 -19.55 -4.13 12.57
CA SER A 397 -19.15 -5.54 12.54
C SER A 397 -20.33 -6.49 12.61
N ASP A 398 -20.30 -7.49 11.73
CA ASP A 398 -21.40 -8.43 11.56
C ASP A 398 -21.23 -9.72 12.37
N GLY A 399 -22.37 -10.30 12.78
CA GLY A 399 -22.45 -11.64 13.35
C GLY A 399 -22.71 -12.69 12.28
N ILE A 400 -21.87 -13.72 12.21
CA ILE A 400 -21.91 -14.76 11.19
C ILE A 400 -22.66 -16.00 11.70
N MET A 401 -23.53 -16.56 10.85
CA MET A 401 -24.01 -17.94 10.94
C MET A 401 -23.22 -18.80 9.96
N SER A 402 -22.26 -19.58 10.46
CA SER A 402 -21.35 -20.37 9.63
C SER A 402 -22.06 -21.47 8.86
N ARG A 403 -21.62 -21.68 7.62
CA ARG A 403 -22.05 -22.79 6.77
C ARG A 403 -21.55 -24.14 7.28
N SER A 404 -22.36 -25.17 7.07
CA SER A 404 -21.93 -26.56 7.32
C SER A 404 -20.65 -26.87 6.55
N GLY A 405 -19.61 -27.30 7.26
CA GLY A 405 -18.27 -27.54 6.71
C GLY A 405 -17.27 -26.39 6.92
N SER A 406 -17.74 -25.21 7.33
CA SER A 406 -16.91 -24.09 7.77
C SER A 406 -16.82 -24.04 9.29
N GLN A 407 -15.64 -23.73 9.83
CA GLN A 407 -15.45 -23.61 11.27
C GLN A 407 -15.59 -22.14 11.68
N PRO A 408 -16.33 -21.81 12.74
CA PRO A 408 -16.16 -20.52 13.41
C PRO A 408 -14.69 -20.32 13.77
N TYR A 409 -14.12 -19.19 13.36
CA TYR A 409 -12.74 -18.85 13.65
C TYR A 409 -12.67 -18.06 14.96
N LEU A 410 -13.51 -17.04 15.13
CA LEU A 410 -13.60 -16.25 16.34
C LEU A 410 -15.07 -16.07 16.75
N TRP A 411 -15.32 -15.97 18.05
CA TRP A 411 -16.62 -15.58 18.61
C TRP A 411 -16.59 -14.13 19.05
N LEU A 412 -17.67 -13.40 18.77
CA LEU A 412 -17.92 -12.08 19.29
C LEU A 412 -18.56 -12.18 20.69
N ASP A 413 -18.37 -11.16 21.52
CA ASP A 413 -19.04 -11.01 22.82
C ASP A 413 -20.57 -10.87 22.75
N LYS A 414 -21.13 -10.95 21.54
CA LYS A 414 -22.56 -10.97 21.23
C LYS A 414 -23.12 -12.38 21.01
N GLY A 415 -22.31 -13.42 21.17
CA GLY A 415 -22.74 -14.82 21.02
C GLY A 415 -22.88 -15.30 19.57
N MET A 416 -22.25 -14.59 18.62
CA MET A 416 -22.19 -14.95 17.20
C MET A 416 -20.73 -15.09 16.75
N ALA A 417 -20.49 -15.81 15.65
CA ALA A 417 -19.15 -15.87 15.09
C ALA A 417 -18.78 -14.51 14.47
N GLY A 418 -17.55 -14.03 14.69
CA GLY A 418 -16.99 -12.84 14.04
C GLY A 418 -16.03 -13.19 12.90
N GLY A 419 -15.90 -14.48 12.61
CA GLY A 419 -15.07 -14.94 11.52
C GLY A 419 -15.21 -16.43 11.27
N THR A 420 -14.74 -16.86 10.12
CA THR A 420 -14.80 -18.24 9.63
C THR A 420 -13.46 -18.67 9.05
N ALA A 421 -13.17 -19.96 9.19
CA ALA A 421 -12.10 -20.64 8.46
C ALA A 421 -12.75 -21.72 7.58
N THR A 422 -12.56 -21.60 6.26
CA THR A 422 -13.19 -22.49 5.27
C THR A 422 -12.13 -23.00 4.30
N ALA A 423 -12.09 -24.31 4.08
CA ALA A 423 -11.14 -24.93 3.16
C ALA A 423 -11.85 -25.87 2.19
N GLY A 424 -11.42 -25.82 0.93
CA GLY A 424 -11.73 -26.80 -0.10
C GLY A 424 -10.57 -27.79 -0.32
N ALA A 425 -10.55 -28.43 -1.49
CA ALA A 425 -9.48 -29.37 -1.84
C ALA A 425 -8.12 -28.69 -2.01
N ASN A 426 -8.11 -27.51 -2.63
CA ASN A 426 -6.91 -26.75 -2.97
C ASN A 426 -7.01 -25.26 -2.63
N TRP A 427 -8.16 -24.75 -2.19
CA TRP A 427 -8.36 -23.35 -1.78
C TRP A 427 -8.64 -23.24 -0.28
N ARG A 428 -8.36 -22.07 0.29
CA ARG A 428 -8.60 -21.77 1.72
C ARG A 428 -9.00 -20.32 1.91
N THR A 429 -9.84 -20.06 2.89
CA THR A 429 -10.22 -18.70 3.29
C THR A 429 -10.26 -18.53 4.80
N ILE A 430 -9.81 -17.37 5.26
CA ILE A 430 -10.19 -16.82 6.56
C ILE A 430 -10.94 -15.53 6.29
N PHE A 431 -12.13 -15.40 6.87
CA PHE A 431 -12.92 -14.19 6.81
C PHE A 431 -13.13 -13.66 8.22
N LEU A 432 -12.92 -12.36 8.43
CA LEU A 432 -13.30 -11.64 9.63
C LEU A 432 -14.33 -10.58 9.26
N SER A 433 -15.50 -10.65 9.89
CA SER A 433 -16.58 -9.66 9.77
C SER A 433 -16.39 -8.47 10.72
N PHE A 434 -15.17 -8.23 11.14
CA PHE A 434 -14.75 -7.11 11.96
C PHE A 434 -13.34 -6.69 11.53
N PRO A 435 -12.94 -5.43 11.78
CA PRO A 435 -11.64 -4.92 11.38
C PRO A 435 -10.52 -5.44 12.30
N ILE A 436 -9.60 -6.25 11.76
CA ILE A 436 -8.47 -6.83 12.52
C ILE A 436 -7.56 -5.76 13.14
N GLU A 437 -7.45 -4.60 12.50
CA GLU A 437 -6.67 -3.45 12.96
C GLU A 437 -7.19 -2.84 14.27
N LYS A 438 -8.43 -3.18 14.68
CA LYS A 438 -9.01 -2.75 15.97
C LYS A 438 -8.63 -3.65 17.14
N LEU A 439 -7.95 -4.77 16.89
CA LEU A 439 -7.31 -5.53 17.93
C LEU A 439 -6.09 -4.78 18.49
N THR A 440 -5.68 -5.13 19.71
CA THR A 440 -4.43 -4.61 20.27
C THR A 440 -3.22 -4.98 19.38
N PRO A 441 -2.14 -4.18 19.39
CA PRO A 441 -0.97 -4.45 18.56
C PRO A 441 -0.35 -5.84 18.75
N SER A 442 -0.38 -6.40 19.97
CA SER A 442 0.11 -7.76 20.22
C SER A 442 -0.84 -8.81 19.65
N ALA A 443 -2.15 -8.65 19.82
CA ALA A 443 -3.15 -9.58 19.34
C ALA A 443 -3.18 -9.64 17.81
N ARG A 444 -3.11 -8.49 17.12
CA ARG A 444 -3.14 -8.43 15.65
C ARG A 444 -1.93 -9.13 15.02
N THR A 445 -0.72 -8.98 15.57
CA THR A 445 0.49 -9.67 15.07
C THR A 445 0.39 -11.19 15.25
N ILE A 446 -0.06 -11.65 16.41
CA ILE A 446 -0.27 -13.09 16.65
C ILE A 446 -1.38 -13.62 15.73
N MET A 447 -2.47 -12.87 15.57
CA MET A 447 -3.58 -13.22 14.68
C MET A 447 -3.12 -13.37 13.23
N MET A 448 -2.42 -12.37 12.69
CA MET A 448 -1.92 -12.41 11.31
C MET A 448 -0.96 -13.59 11.09
N ASN A 449 -0.11 -13.91 12.06
CA ASN A 449 0.75 -15.09 11.99
C ASN A 449 -0.04 -16.40 11.92
N ASN A 450 -1.08 -16.57 12.74
CA ASN A 450 -1.96 -17.74 12.65
C ASN A 450 -2.69 -17.80 11.31
N ILE A 451 -3.17 -16.65 10.80
CA ILE A 451 -3.87 -16.54 9.52
C ILE A 451 -2.96 -16.97 8.37
N VAL A 452 -1.78 -16.35 8.22
CA VAL A 452 -0.82 -16.68 7.16
C VAL A 452 -0.35 -18.13 7.29
N GLY A 453 -0.07 -18.60 8.50
CA GLY A 453 0.30 -19.99 8.77
C GLY A 453 -0.77 -20.98 8.30
N TRP A 454 -2.05 -20.71 8.57
CA TRP A 454 -3.16 -21.57 8.17
C TRP A 454 -3.47 -21.52 6.67
N LEU A 455 -3.25 -20.37 6.03
CA LEU A 455 -3.35 -20.22 4.58
C LEU A 455 -2.16 -20.88 3.87
N SER A 456 -0.99 -20.94 4.48
CA SER A 456 0.21 -21.54 3.86
C SER A 456 0.04 -23.02 3.50
N ASP A 457 1.02 -23.56 2.77
CA ASP A 457 1.11 -24.99 2.48
C ASP A 457 1.21 -25.85 3.75
N LEU A 458 1.48 -25.25 4.91
CA LEU A 458 1.54 -25.94 6.20
C LEU A 458 0.22 -25.92 6.97
N GLY A 459 -0.86 -25.37 6.39
CA GLY A 459 -2.11 -25.13 7.10
C GLY A 459 -2.88 -26.35 7.60
N ASN A 460 -2.48 -27.57 7.21
CA ASN A 460 -3.00 -28.82 7.80
C ASN A 460 -2.14 -29.37 8.95
N SER A 461 -1.05 -28.69 9.28
CA SER A 461 -0.22 -29.06 10.43
C SER A 461 -1.02 -28.89 11.72
N THR A 462 -0.82 -29.78 12.69
CA THR A 462 -1.60 -29.82 13.93
C THR A 462 -0.70 -29.83 15.15
N PHE A 463 -1.16 -29.22 16.24
CA PHE A 463 -0.58 -29.36 17.57
C PHE A 463 -1.65 -29.84 18.56
N ILE A 464 -1.57 -31.10 18.96
CA ILE A 464 -2.61 -31.77 19.74
C ILE A 464 -2.03 -32.27 21.05
N VAL A 465 -2.79 -32.10 22.13
CA VAL A 465 -2.51 -32.73 23.43
C VAL A 465 -3.43 -33.93 23.64
N ASP A 466 -2.92 -34.99 24.26
CA ASP A 466 -3.69 -36.21 24.56
C ASP A 466 -4.93 -35.94 25.42
N ARG A 467 -4.84 -34.98 26.35
CA ARG A 467 -5.97 -34.54 27.20
C ARG A 467 -5.91 -33.02 27.44
N PRO A 468 -7.02 -32.29 27.26
CA PRO A 468 -7.04 -30.83 27.39
C PRO A 468 -6.88 -30.32 28.83
N THR A 469 -7.18 -31.16 29.83
CA THR A 469 -7.11 -30.79 31.25
C THR A 469 -6.37 -31.84 32.07
N SER A 470 -5.74 -31.43 33.17
CA SER A 470 -4.92 -32.27 34.03
C SER A 470 -4.90 -31.81 35.48
N LEU A 471 -4.67 -32.76 36.40
CA LEU A 471 -4.11 -32.43 37.70
C LEU A 471 -2.63 -32.05 37.54
N LEU A 472 -2.14 -31.18 38.43
CA LEU A 472 -0.73 -30.79 38.47
C LEU A 472 0.17 -32.01 38.69
N GLY A 473 1.27 -32.09 37.93
CA GLY A 473 2.26 -33.16 38.04
C GLY A 473 1.96 -34.41 37.22
N GLU A 474 0.77 -34.57 36.63
CA GLU A 474 0.52 -35.65 35.69
C GLU A 474 1.20 -35.38 34.33
N PRO A 475 1.79 -36.40 33.69
CA PRO A 475 2.39 -36.24 32.36
C PRO A 475 1.34 -35.95 31.29
N ARG A 476 1.73 -35.17 30.27
CA ARG A 476 0.92 -34.91 29.07
C ARG A 476 1.73 -35.20 27.81
N THR A 477 1.04 -35.72 26.81
CA THR A 477 1.66 -36.03 25.51
C THR A 477 1.17 -35.01 24.50
N TYR A 478 2.10 -34.23 23.98
CA TYR A 478 1.86 -33.28 22.90
C TYR A 478 2.40 -33.86 21.59
N THR A 479 1.59 -33.79 20.54
CA THR A 479 1.94 -34.25 19.18
C THR A 479 1.89 -33.06 18.25
N ILE A 480 3.02 -32.75 17.61
CA ILE A 480 3.09 -31.85 16.47
C ILE A 480 3.13 -32.73 15.22
N THR A 481 2.24 -32.47 14.27
CA THR A 481 2.26 -33.11 12.95
C THR A 481 2.41 -32.03 11.92
N LEU A 482 3.43 -32.16 11.06
CA LEU A 482 3.63 -31.25 9.95
C LEU A 482 3.10 -31.85 8.67
N GLN A 483 2.43 -31.04 7.84
CA GLN A 483 1.98 -31.46 6.52
C GLN A 483 2.35 -30.40 5.49
N ASN A 484 2.84 -30.83 4.34
CA ASN A 484 3.04 -29.98 3.18
C ASN A 484 1.94 -30.24 2.15
N LEU A 485 1.07 -29.25 1.95
CA LEU A 485 -0.07 -29.33 1.03
C LEU A 485 0.30 -29.00 -0.41
N SER A 486 1.51 -28.52 -0.66
CA SER A 486 1.96 -28.24 -2.01
C SER A 486 1.88 -29.48 -2.89
N GLN A 487 1.39 -29.29 -4.12
CA GLN A 487 1.35 -30.36 -5.13
C GLN A 487 2.70 -30.57 -5.84
N ALA A 488 3.58 -29.55 -5.81
CA ALA A 488 4.80 -29.54 -6.61
C ALA A 488 6.05 -29.10 -5.83
N ILE A 489 5.90 -28.38 -4.71
CA ILE A 489 7.02 -27.75 -4.03
C ILE A 489 7.40 -28.55 -2.79
N THR A 490 8.70 -28.84 -2.65
CA THR A 490 9.28 -29.32 -1.40
C THR A 490 9.52 -28.12 -0.48
N ASN A 491 8.87 -28.09 0.68
CA ASN A 491 9.04 -27.02 1.65
C ASN A 491 10.18 -27.32 2.62
N GLN A 492 11.06 -26.33 2.83
CA GLN A 492 12.04 -26.35 3.92
C GLN A 492 11.36 -25.76 5.15
N VAL A 493 11.08 -26.61 6.14
CA VAL A 493 10.28 -26.24 7.30
C VAL A 493 11.16 -26.20 8.53
N LYS A 494 10.97 -25.15 9.34
CA LYS A 494 11.54 -25.04 10.68
C LYS A 494 10.40 -24.82 11.67
N ILE A 495 10.38 -25.60 12.74
CA ILE A 495 9.46 -25.43 13.85
C ILE A 495 10.24 -24.98 15.07
N THR A 496 9.62 -24.08 15.83
CA THR A 496 9.96 -23.83 17.23
C THR A 496 8.70 -24.01 18.08
N ASN A 497 8.85 -24.54 19.29
CA ASN A 497 7.78 -24.60 20.28
C ASN A 497 8.36 -24.27 21.65
N THR A 498 8.08 -23.07 22.14
CA THR A 498 8.55 -22.62 23.46
C THR A 498 7.59 -23.12 24.52
N LEU A 499 8.09 -23.90 25.47
CA LEU A 499 7.29 -24.40 26.56
C LEU A 499 7.06 -23.28 27.59
N PRO A 500 5.84 -23.15 28.14
CA PRO A 500 5.59 -22.27 29.27
C PRO A 500 6.37 -22.73 30.50
N ALA A 501 6.69 -21.82 31.41
CA ALA A 501 7.51 -22.10 32.60
C ALA A 501 6.95 -23.22 33.51
N GLY A 502 5.63 -23.48 33.44
CA GLY A 502 4.97 -24.54 34.20
C GLY A 502 5.09 -25.94 33.59
N LEU A 503 5.61 -26.09 32.37
CA LEU A 503 5.81 -27.38 31.72
C LEU A 503 7.30 -27.75 31.69
N GLN A 504 7.58 -29.03 31.94
CA GLN A 504 8.91 -29.61 31.86
C GLN A 504 8.89 -30.83 30.93
N ILE A 505 9.90 -30.94 30.08
CA ILE A 505 10.10 -32.14 29.27
C ILE A 505 10.55 -33.29 30.17
N LEU A 506 9.87 -34.43 30.08
CA LEU A 506 10.32 -35.65 30.71
C LEU A 506 11.53 -36.23 29.95
N PRO A 507 12.62 -36.61 30.62
CA PRO A 507 13.80 -37.15 29.95
C PRO A 507 13.48 -38.35 29.05
N GLY A 508 13.98 -38.34 27.82
CA GLY A 508 13.83 -39.44 26.86
C GLY A 508 12.46 -39.58 26.19
N THR A 509 11.54 -38.61 26.35
CA THR A 509 10.20 -38.68 25.74
C THR A 509 10.05 -37.98 24.39
N ILE A 510 11.04 -37.17 23.98
CA ILE A 510 11.03 -36.49 22.67
C ILE A 510 11.22 -37.53 21.55
N ARG A 511 10.35 -37.49 20.54
CA ARG A 511 10.38 -38.34 19.34
C ARG A 511 10.33 -37.46 18.08
N GLY A 512 10.55 -38.04 16.90
CA GLY A 512 10.47 -37.32 15.63
C GLY A 512 11.66 -36.42 15.31
N GLY A 513 12.79 -36.58 16.01
CA GLY A 513 14.03 -35.85 15.69
C GLY A 513 14.07 -34.38 16.13
N ALA A 514 13.09 -33.90 16.90
CA ALA A 514 13.15 -32.58 17.51
C ALA A 514 14.23 -32.51 18.60
N LEU A 515 14.81 -31.33 18.78
CA LEU A 515 15.83 -31.04 19.79
C LEU A 515 15.26 -30.06 20.81
N PHE A 516 15.44 -30.35 22.10
CA PHE A 516 15.07 -29.45 23.18
C PHE A 516 16.27 -28.65 23.67
N SER A 517 16.11 -27.34 23.77
CA SER A 517 17.08 -26.40 24.33
C SER A 517 16.60 -25.95 25.72
N PRO A 518 17.20 -26.46 26.82
CA PRO A 518 16.80 -26.07 28.17
C PRO A 518 17.04 -24.60 28.49
N ALA A 519 18.03 -23.96 27.84
CA ALA A 519 18.40 -22.57 28.10
C ALA A 519 17.30 -21.57 27.72
N VAL A 520 16.47 -21.92 26.74
CA VAL A 520 15.34 -21.10 26.25
C VAL A 520 14.00 -21.82 26.39
N ASN A 521 13.97 -22.97 27.08
CA ASN A 521 12.82 -23.85 27.25
C ASN A 521 12.08 -24.15 25.92
N GLN A 522 12.80 -24.45 24.84
CA GLN A 522 12.23 -24.51 23.48
C GLN A 522 12.57 -25.82 22.77
N LEU A 523 11.57 -26.44 22.13
CA LEU A 523 11.74 -27.49 21.14
C LEU A 523 11.98 -26.88 19.76
N THR A 524 12.89 -27.47 19.00
CA THR A 524 13.20 -27.07 17.62
C THR A 524 13.26 -28.28 16.71
N TRP A 525 12.76 -28.14 15.50
CA TRP A 525 12.90 -29.14 14.44
C TRP A 525 13.12 -28.43 13.11
N GLY A 526 13.89 -29.03 12.21
CA GLY A 526 14.09 -28.52 10.87
C GLY A 526 14.26 -29.66 9.87
N GLY A 527 13.63 -29.54 8.71
CA GLY A 527 13.71 -30.57 7.68
C GLY A 527 12.95 -30.22 6.40
N SER A 528 13.15 -31.04 5.37
CA SER A 528 12.43 -30.93 4.11
C SER A 528 11.15 -31.75 4.14
N LEU A 529 10.02 -31.15 3.78
CA LEU A 529 8.77 -31.87 3.53
C LEU A 529 8.50 -31.91 2.02
N PRO A 530 8.51 -33.09 1.38
CA PRO A 530 8.16 -33.21 -0.03
C PRO A 530 6.69 -32.81 -0.27
N PRO A 531 6.28 -32.62 -1.53
CA PRO A 531 4.86 -32.47 -1.89
C PRO A 531 4.00 -33.57 -1.26
N HIS A 532 2.89 -33.20 -0.62
CA HIS A 532 2.03 -34.11 0.16
C HIS A 532 2.73 -34.88 1.29
N GLY A 533 3.92 -34.44 1.70
CA GLY A 533 4.71 -35.04 2.77
C GLY A 533 4.16 -34.71 4.16
N GLN A 534 4.38 -35.64 5.09
CA GLN A 534 4.04 -35.49 6.49
C GLN A 534 5.21 -35.90 7.37
N HIS A 535 5.39 -35.22 8.52
CA HIS A 535 6.35 -35.57 9.56
C HIS A 535 5.69 -35.63 10.94
#